data_AF-A0A5B9DF83-F1
#
_entry.id   AF-A0A5B9DF83-F1
#
_cell.length_a   1.000
_cell.length_b   1.000
_cell.length_c   1.000
_cell.angle_alpha   90.00
_cell.angle_beta   90.00
_cell.angle_gamma   90.00
#
_symmetry.space_group_name_H-M   'P 1'
#
loop_
_entity.id
_entity.type
_entity.pdbx_description
1 polymer ?
#
loop_
_entity_poly.entity_id
_entity_poly.type
_entity_poly.pdbx_seq_one_letter_code
_entity_poly.pdbx_strand_id
1 'polypeptide(L)'
;MTNNAIWENPKLLGIPPYKRYEMKLPQTARKGFHKRIILISDTHISTDNNPSLNSVMLRKGIEEIDRYKDVDYVIHLGDLTHDGTYLEYQQSLDLIRRLNKDNFYIIPGNHDARNVGDKLFEEFFGSRQFEIEDEDLYIFGVDSSLPDRNTGRIGKMAILRSEENFLAHQDKIKIFCFHHQLIPIPHTGRERSAVFDGGDALEMALRTNVDIILNGHRHITNIYSCSDGNSDLLIFNCGTLSANKTRYKEMFSYTVLDINEKTVKFTTKKLLDGSFLERWRYISQKYQQPQKISIKPINTLIHMGVVNFGEGLFLPDIFDDGCRQVKNYNPNLICMTGSLTGHNKVSEYQFSKEKLAAIECPMLLLPGFQDLQKYGWDRYAEFMGSLDPKYNSERLRVYGLNAIDQHLTDGAVGRSRMYEICKYFKETNDKKLNILACNHRFLPSPKLIFETILEDSGSVLKNFTNRENKIKLILMGRNNSSYSLQIEDTVLSYCGSFCSQNVVISNHHSFNVIKTYENGLTQVYEHCIETNSSKLLGQFWQ
;
A
#
# COMPACT_ATOMS: atom_id res chain seq x y z
N MET A 1 -12.37 61.85 -21.62
CA MET A 1 -10.91 62.09 -21.49
C MET A 1 -10.48 61.43 -20.19
N THR A 2 -9.80 60.28 -20.30
CA THR A 2 -8.40 60.02 -19.84
C THR A 2 -8.29 59.80 -18.32
N ASN A 3 -8.15 58.57 -17.84
CA ASN A 3 -6.94 57.71 -17.70
C ASN A 3 -6.08 57.99 -16.46
N ASN A 4 -5.84 56.92 -15.68
CA ASN A 4 -4.71 56.62 -14.77
C ASN A 4 -4.60 57.49 -13.50
N ALA A 5 -4.21 57.01 -12.30
CA ALA A 5 -3.37 55.86 -11.96
C ALA A 5 -3.34 55.59 -10.42
N ILE A 6 -2.83 54.38 -10.07
CA ILE A 6 -1.98 54.04 -8.91
C ILE A 6 -2.64 53.66 -7.57
N TRP A 7 -2.66 52.34 -7.38
CA TRP A 7 -2.48 51.61 -6.13
C TRP A 7 -1.05 51.78 -5.60
N GLU A 8 -0.87 52.21 -4.35
CA GLU A 8 0.30 51.83 -3.53
C GLU A 8 -0.06 51.76 -2.02
N ASN A 9 0.25 50.60 -1.43
CA ASN A 9 0.77 50.37 -0.07
C ASN A 9 -0.18 50.04 1.11
N PRO A 10 -0.26 48.74 1.50
CA PRO A 10 -0.54 48.33 2.87
C PRO A 10 0.62 47.48 3.43
N LYS A 11 1.57 48.14 4.09
CA LYS A 11 2.46 47.49 5.07
C LYS A 11 2.29 48.21 6.40
N LEU A 12 1.72 47.52 7.37
CA LEU A 12 2.37 47.19 8.64
C LEU A 12 1.48 46.23 9.43
N LEU A 13 1.98 45.00 9.50
CA LEU A 13 1.43 43.80 10.11
C LEU A 13 1.05 44.01 11.58
N GLY A 14 -0.24 43.81 11.90
CA GLY A 14 -0.81 43.84 13.26
C GLY A 14 -1.60 42.57 13.58
N ILE A 15 -0.97 41.40 13.38
CA ILE A 15 -1.57 40.09 13.71
C ILE A 15 -1.48 39.90 15.24
N PRO A 16 -2.60 39.73 15.97
CA PRO A 16 -2.55 39.43 17.40
C PRO A 16 -2.16 37.96 17.64
N PRO A 17 -1.43 37.66 18.75
CA PRO A 17 -0.98 36.31 19.06
C PRO A 17 -2.13 35.41 19.53
N TYR A 18 -2.03 34.12 19.18
CA TYR A 18 -2.91 33.02 19.57
C TYR A 18 -3.30 33.04 21.07
N LYS A 19 -4.60 32.90 21.36
CA LYS A 19 -5.14 32.51 22.69
C LYS A 19 -5.84 31.15 22.58
N ARG A 20 -5.63 30.30 23.59
CA ARG A 20 -6.05 28.89 23.69
C ARG A 20 -7.17 28.74 24.73
N TYR A 21 -8.08 27.77 24.50
CA TYR A 21 -9.14 27.18 25.36
C TYR A 21 -10.46 27.98 25.51
N GLU A 22 -11.69 27.43 25.53
CA GLU A 22 -12.24 26.11 25.92
C GLU A 22 -13.45 25.66 25.04
N MET A 23 -13.73 24.36 25.05
CA MET A 23 -14.75 23.63 24.27
C MET A 23 -16.18 23.69 24.86
N LYS A 24 -17.20 23.73 23.98
CA LYS A 24 -18.55 23.15 24.20
C LYS A 24 -19.02 22.42 22.93
N LEU A 25 -19.36 21.15 23.04
CA LEU A 25 -20.05 20.34 22.00
C LEU A 25 -21.52 20.08 22.44
N PRO A 26 -22.42 19.64 21.56
CA PRO A 26 -22.86 20.27 20.31
C PRO A 26 -24.41 20.33 20.24
N GLN A 27 -24.99 21.29 19.51
CA GLN A 27 -26.41 21.22 19.15
C GLN A 27 -26.62 21.77 17.74
N THR A 28 -26.49 20.89 16.73
CA THR A 28 -27.31 20.86 15.52
C THR A 28 -26.89 19.65 14.71
N ALA A 29 -27.84 18.79 14.31
CA ALA A 29 -27.61 17.82 13.26
C ALA A 29 -27.11 18.58 12.01
N ARG A 30 -25.86 18.35 11.59
CA ARG A 30 -25.30 18.98 10.39
C ARG A 30 -26.17 18.61 9.18
N LYS A 31 -26.53 19.60 8.36
CA LYS A 31 -26.80 19.35 6.93
C LYS A 31 -25.54 18.68 6.36
N GLY A 32 -25.70 17.66 5.51
CA GLY A 32 -24.56 16.98 4.90
C GLY A 32 -23.58 17.96 4.25
N PHE A 33 -22.28 17.68 4.37
CA PHE A 33 -21.24 18.49 3.76
C PHE A 33 -20.78 17.90 2.42
N HIS A 34 -20.35 18.77 1.53
CA HIS A 34 -19.71 18.42 0.27
C HIS A 34 -18.41 19.18 0.15
N LYS A 35 -17.30 18.48 -0.11
CA LYS A 35 -15.99 19.05 -0.39
C LYS A 35 -15.52 18.63 -1.77
N ARG A 36 -15.06 19.59 -2.58
CA ARG A 36 -14.43 19.34 -3.87
C ARG A 36 -12.96 19.72 -3.84
N ILE A 37 -12.12 18.73 -4.11
CA ILE A 37 -10.67 18.89 -4.22
C ILE A 37 -10.24 18.56 -5.65
N ILE A 38 -9.46 19.43 -6.27
CA ILE A 38 -8.82 19.14 -7.56
C ILE A 38 -7.41 18.64 -7.29
N LEU A 39 -7.11 17.45 -7.80
CA LEU A 39 -5.81 16.79 -7.67
C LEU A 39 -5.06 16.87 -9.00
N ILE A 40 -3.85 17.41 -8.92
CA ILE A 40 -2.90 17.54 -10.02
C ILE A 40 -1.58 16.88 -9.57
N SER A 41 -0.83 16.30 -10.49
CA SER A 41 0.50 15.76 -10.20
C SER A 41 1.36 15.69 -11.47
N ASP A 42 2.68 15.60 -11.27
CA ASP A 42 3.66 15.28 -12.31
C ASP A 42 3.51 16.20 -13.53
N THR A 43 3.52 17.52 -13.34
CA THR A 43 3.48 18.48 -14.45
C THR A 43 4.78 18.49 -15.23
N HIS A 44 5.93 18.26 -14.56
CA HIS A 44 7.27 18.29 -15.13
C HIS A 44 7.52 19.51 -16.02
N ILE A 45 7.23 20.69 -15.48
CA ILE A 45 7.51 21.97 -16.12
C ILE A 45 9.01 22.05 -16.35
N SER A 46 9.37 22.32 -17.59
CA SER A 46 10.74 22.35 -18.06
C SER A 46 10.93 23.48 -19.06
N THR A 47 12.16 23.94 -19.21
CA THR A 47 12.50 25.02 -20.14
C THR A 47 12.15 24.63 -21.59
N ASP A 48 11.89 25.65 -22.42
CA ASP A 48 11.57 25.48 -23.83
C ASP A 48 12.65 24.60 -24.50
N ASN A 49 12.21 23.53 -25.17
CA ASN A 49 12.98 22.44 -25.82
C ASN A 49 13.15 21.14 -25.02
N ASN A 50 12.77 21.05 -23.75
CA ASN A 50 12.76 19.74 -23.08
C ASN A 50 11.53 18.92 -23.52
N PRO A 51 11.72 17.74 -24.15
CA PRO A 51 10.61 16.92 -24.64
C PRO A 51 9.80 16.26 -23.52
N SER A 52 10.20 16.41 -22.25
CA SER A 52 9.49 15.83 -21.12
C SER A 52 8.14 16.51 -20.84
N LEU A 53 7.99 17.80 -21.20
CA LEU A 53 6.75 18.55 -21.01
C LEU A 53 5.86 18.55 -22.25
N ASN A 54 4.58 18.30 -22.06
CA ASN A 54 3.53 18.56 -23.03
C ASN A 54 2.83 19.90 -22.71
N SER A 55 3.33 21.00 -23.28
CA SER A 55 2.81 22.34 -22.96
C SER A 55 1.37 22.57 -23.42
N VAL A 56 0.93 21.86 -24.47
CA VAL A 56 -0.46 21.92 -24.96
C VAL A 56 -1.41 21.31 -23.93
N MET A 57 -1.07 20.13 -23.40
CA MET A 57 -1.88 19.48 -22.38
C MET A 57 -1.84 20.23 -21.05
N LEU A 58 -0.68 20.80 -20.67
CA LEU A 58 -0.59 21.65 -19.48
C LEU A 58 -1.55 22.85 -19.56
N ARG A 59 -1.50 23.62 -20.67
CA ARG A 59 -2.41 24.76 -20.87
C ARG A 59 -3.87 24.34 -20.85
N LYS A 60 -4.21 23.28 -21.58
CA LYS A 60 -5.56 22.72 -21.59
C LYS A 60 -6.00 22.34 -20.17
N GLY A 61 -5.17 21.62 -19.42
CA GLY A 61 -5.46 21.24 -18.04
C GLY A 61 -5.73 22.43 -17.13
N ILE A 62 -4.87 23.47 -17.17
CA ILE A 62 -5.04 24.70 -16.41
C ILE A 62 -6.36 25.40 -16.76
N GLU A 63 -6.63 25.60 -18.06
CA GLU A 63 -7.88 26.24 -18.54
C GLU A 63 -9.13 25.45 -18.13
N GLU A 64 -9.07 24.11 -18.17
CA GLU A 64 -10.17 23.28 -17.73
C GLU A 64 -10.41 23.36 -16.21
N ILE A 65 -9.34 23.37 -15.42
CA ILE A 65 -9.39 23.44 -13.96
C ILE A 65 -9.89 24.81 -13.48
N ASP A 66 -9.47 25.89 -14.13
CA ASP A 66 -9.90 27.25 -13.79
C ASP A 66 -11.42 27.48 -14.00
N ARG A 67 -12.05 26.68 -14.88
CA ARG A 67 -13.50 26.73 -15.11
C ARG A 67 -14.33 26.19 -13.95
N TYR A 68 -13.78 25.36 -13.07
CA TYR A 68 -14.51 24.93 -11.87
C TYR A 68 -14.70 26.14 -10.95
N LYS A 69 -15.93 26.47 -10.55
CA LYS A 69 -16.20 27.60 -9.64
C LYS A 69 -16.19 27.17 -8.18
N ASP A 70 -16.85 26.05 -7.87
CA ASP A 70 -16.97 25.52 -6.51
C ASP A 70 -15.85 24.50 -6.25
N VAL A 71 -14.69 24.97 -5.81
CA VAL A 71 -13.53 24.14 -5.45
C VAL A 71 -13.02 24.59 -4.09
N ASP A 72 -12.99 23.68 -3.12
CA ASP A 72 -12.46 23.97 -1.81
C ASP A 72 -10.93 24.06 -1.86
N TYR A 73 -10.27 23.08 -2.49
CA TYR A 73 -8.81 23.00 -2.54
C TYR A 73 -8.30 22.51 -3.90
N VAL A 74 -7.15 23.02 -4.34
CA VAL A 74 -6.36 22.46 -5.44
C VAL A 74 -5.05 21.95 -4.84
N ILE A 75 -4.76 20.66 -4.99
CA ILE A 75 -3.56 20.03 -4.43
C ILE A 75 -2.69 19.50 -5.56
N HIS A 76 -1.43 19.94 -5.61
CA HIS A 76 -0.40 19.43 -6.50
C HIS A 76 0.51 18.44 -5.76
N LEU A 77 0.49 17.17 -6.17
CA LEU A 77 1.12 16.05 -5.47
C LEU A 77 2.58 15.83 -5.89
N GLY A 78 3.32 16.89 -6.22
CA GLY A 78 4.75 16.86 -6.56
C GLY A 78 5.10 16.60 -8.03
N ASP A 79 6.41 16.67 -8.32
CA ASP A 79 7.02 16.72 -9.65
C ASP A 79 6.47 17.89 -10.48
N LEU A 80 6.52 19.08 -9.85
CA LEU A 80 6.15 20.33 -10.49
C LEU A 80 7.10 20.64 -11.64
N THR A 81 8.40 20.59 -11.35
CA THR A 81 9.52 20.81 -12.28
C THR A 81 10.07 19.49 -12.82
N HIS A 82 10.88 19.54 -13.88
CA HIS A 82 11.53 18.34 -14.41
C HIS A 82 12.92 18.09 -13.83
N ASP A 83 13.72 19.11 -13.59
CA ASP A 83 15.09 18.97 -13.12
C ASP A 83 15.37 19.83 -11.88
N GLY A 84 14.35 20.42 -11.25
CA GLY A 84 14.50 21.19 -10.01
C GLY A 84 15.31 22.46 -10.19
N THR A 85 15.41 22.98 -11.42
CA THR A 85 16.26 24.16 -11.69
C THR A 85 15.52 25.47 -11.46
N TYR A 86 16.26 26.54 -11.17
CA TYR A 86 15.70 27.87 -10.91
C TYR A 86 14.77 28.36 -12.03
N LEU A 87 15.15 28.19 -13.30
CA LEU A 87 14.34 28.63 -14.44
C LEU A 87 13.02 27.86 -14.53
N GLU A 88 13.03 26.57 -14.22
CA GLU A 88 11.81 25.75 -14.21
C GLU A 88 10.88 26.15 -13.08
N TYR A 89 11.41 26.47 -11.89
CA TYR A 89 10.62 27.00 -10.78
C TYR A 89 10.00 28.36 -11.11
N GLN A 90 10.77 29.26 -11.72
CA GLN A 90 10.26 30.56 -12.17
C GLN A 90 9.11 30.38 -13.18
N GLN A 91 9.29 29.53 -14.18
CA GLN A 91 8.23 29.21 -15.15
C GLN A 91 7.01 28.56 -14.49
N SER A 92 7.23 27.70 -13.50
CA SER A 92 6.16 27.03 -12.77
C SER A 92 5.31 28.02 -11.98
N LEU A 93 5.94 29.00 -11.32
CA LEU A 93 5.23 30.06 -10.61
C LEU A 93 4.34 30.88 -11.55
N ASP A 94 4.84 31.23 -12.73
CA ASP A 94 4.09 31.98 -13.74
C ASP A 94 2.89 31.20 -14.29
N LEU A 95 2.97 29.87 -14.33
CA LEU A 95 1.88 28.99 -14.77
C LEU A 95 0.86 28.75 -13.66
N ILE A 96 1.31 28.51 -12.42
CA ILE A 96 0.44 28.34 -11.26
C ILE A 96 -0.37 29.61 -11.00
N ARG A 97 0.22 30.80 -11.15
CA ARG A 97 -0.50 32.08 -11.03
C ARG A 97 -1.68 32.23 -12.00
N ARG A 98 -1.74 31.44 -13.07
CA ARG A 98 -2.88 31.44 -14.02
C ARG A 98 -4.04 30.59 -13.53
N LEU A 99 -3.81 29.64 -12.62
CA LEU A 99 -4.89 29.01 -11.88
C LEU A 99 -5.40 30.07 -10.90
N ASN A 100 -6.54 30.70 -11.21
CA ASN A 100 -7.10 31.76 -10.38
C ASN A 100 -7.79 31.14 -9.14
N LYS A 101 -6.98 30.53 -8.28
CA LYS A 101 -7.37 29.69 -7.15
C LYS A 101 -6.50 30.04 -5.96
N ASP A 102 -7.10 30.72 -4.98
CA ASP A 102 -6.41 31.12 -3.75
C ASP A 102 -6.05 29.92 -2.84
N ASN A 103 -6.74 28.79 -3.03
CA ASN A 103 -6.60 27.58 -2.21
C ASN A 103 -5.71 26.51 -2.88
N PHE A 104 -4.55 26.92 -3.39
CA PHE A 104 -3.59 26.03 -4.03
C PHE A 104 -2.51 25.56 -3.04
N TYR A 105 -2.33 24.25 -2.92
CA TYR A 105 -1.38 23.60 -2.02
C TYR A 105 -0.49 22.64 -2.80
N ILE A 106 0.77 22.52 -2.40
CA ILE A 106 1.76 21.73 -3.12
C ILE A 106 2.76 21.10 -2.17
N ILE A 107 3.19 19.89 -2.52
CA ILE A 107 4.35 19.18 -1.96
C ILE A 107 5.39 18.96 -3.07
N PRO A 108 6.69 18.88 -2.74
CA PRO A 108 7.70 18.54 -3.73
C PRO A 108 7.67 17.05 -4.10
N GLY A 109 8.03 16.75 -5.35
CA GLY A 109 8.38 15.41 -5.81
C GLY A 109 9.89 15.20 -5.94
N ASN A 110 10.31 14.05 -6.45
CA ASN A 110 11.74 13.75 -6.58
C ASN A 110 12.43 14.56 -7.68
N HIS A 111 11.71 15.00 -8.71
CA HIS A 111 12.27 15.87 -9.74
C HIS A 111 12.46 17.31 -9.21
N ASP A 112 11.57 17.76 -8.31
CA ASP A 112 11.67 19.05 -7.64
C ASP A 112 12.91 19.16 -6.74
N ALA A 113 13.33 18.05 -6.13
CA ALA A 113 14.50 18.00 -5.24
C ALA A 113 15.83 17.73 -5.96
N ARG A 114 15.86 17.71 -7.29
CA ARG A 114 17.12 17.58 -8.06
C ARG A 114 17.89 18.87 -8.06
N ASN A 115 19.22 18.78 -8.18
CA ASN A 115 20.09 19.95 -8.36
C ASN A 115 19.92 21.00 -7.25
N VAL A 116 19.73 20.56 -5.99
CA VAL A 116 19.45 21.44 -4.83
C VAL A 116 18.11 22.20 -4.98
N GLY A 117 17.22 21.66 -5.81
CA GLY A 117 15.90 22.20 -6.06
C GLY A 117 14.98 22.15 -4.85
N ASP A 118 15.29 21.37 -3.82
CA ASP A 118 14.59 21.38 -2.53
C ASP A 118 14.67 22.75 -1.85
N LYS A 119 15.82 23.43 -1.94
CA LYS A 119 15.97 24.80 -1.44
C LYS A 119 15.26 25.82 -2.31
N LEU A 120 15.30 25.64 -3.64
CA LEU A 120 14.57 26.49 -4.56
C LEU A 120 13.06 26.35 -4.34
N PHE A 121 12.56 25.14 -4.11
CA PHE A 121 11.18 24.92 -3.70
C PHE A 121 10.84 25.77 -2.47
N GLU A 122 11.71 25.78 -1.46
CA GLU A 122 11.50 26.57 -0.25
C GLU A 122 11.51 28.08 -0.51
N GLU A 123 12.37 28.56 -1.40
CA GLU A 123 12.43 29.97 -1.81
C GLU A 123 11.19 30.40 -2.59
N PHE A 124 10.67 29.56 -3.48
CA PHE A 124 9.54 29.89 -4.36
C PHE A 124 8.16 29.63 -3.72
N PHE A 125 8.02 28.59 -2.91
CA PHE A 125 6.73 28.12 -2.36
C PHE A 125 6.70 28.05 -0.83
N GLY A 126 7.81 28.25 -0.13
CA GLY A 126 7.88 28.22 1.32
C GLY A 126 8.00 26.80 1.88
N SER A 127 7.10 26.39 2.77
CA SER A 127 7.22 25.08 3.42
C SER A 127 7.08 23.93 2.40
N ARG A 128 7.93 22.90 2.52
CA ARG A 128 7.79 21.61 1.79
C ARG A 128 6.68 20.71 2.32
N GLN A 129 5.93 21.22 3.29
CA GLN A 129 4.80 20.58 3.95
C GLN A 129 3.65 21.58 3.99
N PHE A 130 2.42 21.08 3.96
CA PHE A 130 1.26 21.91 4.17
C PHE A 130 0.27 21.24 5.11
N GLU A 131 -0.59 22.06 5.70
CA GLU A 131 -1.67 21.63 6.58
C GLU A 131 -2.92 22.41 6.22
N ILE A 132 -4.02 21.70 6.03
CA ILE A 132 -5.34 22.26 5.78
C ILE A 132 -6.26 21.70 6.85
N GLU A 133 -6.91 22.59 7.57
CA GLU A 133 -7.91 22.22 8.56
C GLU A 133 -9.14 23.09 8.34
N ASP A 134 -10.29 22.44 8.14
CA ASP A 134 -11.59 23.10 8.18
C ASP A 134 -12.56 22.34 9.08
N GLU A 135 -13.84 22.68 9.04
CA GLU A 135 -14.86 22.09 9.89
C GLU A 135 -15.06 20.56 9.71
N ASP A 136 -14.72 20.01 8.55
CA ASP A 136 -14.97 18.61 8.16
C ASP A 136 -13.70 17.83 7.82
N LEU A 137 -12.65 18.51 7.33
CA LEU A 137 -11.44 17.90 6.80
C LEU A 137 -10.18 18.29 7.60
N TYR A 138 -9.25 17.34 7.67
CA TYR A 138 -7.85 17.56 8.02
C TYR A 138 -6.96 16.96 6.93
N ILE A 139 -6.17 17.78 6.25
CA ILE A 139 -5.25 17.35 5.17
C ILE A 139 -3.83 17.72 5.57
N PHE A 140 -2.94 16.73 5.60
CA PHE A 140 -1.53 16.94 5.88
C PHE A 140 -0.68 16.47 4.72
N GLY A 141 0.09 17.39 4.15
CA GLY A 141 1.04 17.12 3.06
C GLY A 141 2.47 17.10 3.56
N VAL A 142 3.23 16.06 3.22
CA VAL A 142 4.63 15.91 3.61
C VAL A 142 5.55 15.71 2.41
N ASP A 143 6.76 16.21 2.55
CA ASP A 143 7.88 15.93 1.64
C ASP A 143 8.29 14.46 1.77
N SER A 144 8.27 13.75 0.65
CA SER A 144 8.81 12.38 0.55
C SER A 144 10.05 12.31 -0.32
N SER A 145 10.51 13.43 -0.87
CA SER A 145 11.65 13.51 -1.77
C SER A 145 12.96 13.32 -1.02
N LEU A 146 13.94 12.78 -1.75
CA LEU A 146 15.32 12.72 -1.33
C LEU A 146 16.14 13.42 -2.40
N PRO A 147 17.06 14.34 -2.04
CA PRO A 147 17.86 15.06 -3.02
C PRO A 147 18.54 14.11 -4.01
N ASP A 148 18.37 14.40 -5.30
CA ASP A 148 18.91 13.66 -6.45
C ASP A 148 18.57 12.15 -6.50
N ARG A 149 17.56 11.68 -5.76
CA ARG A 149 17.11 10.28 -5.78
C ARG A 149 15.68 10.17 -6.30
N ASN A 150 15.44 9.19 -7.16
CA ASN A 150 14.09 8.89 -7.66
C ASN A 150 13.22 8.10 -6.67
N THR A 151 13.79 7.61 -5.56
CA THR A 151 13.07 6.88 -4.51
C THR A 151 12.73 7.84 -3.37
N GLY A 152 11.59 7.65 -2.73
CA GLY A 152 11.16 8.51 -1.64
C GLY A 152 11.47 7.97 -0.25
N ARG A 153 11.39 8.86 0.74
CA ARG A 153 11.36 8.53 2.17
C ARG A 153 10.58 9.62 2.90
N ILE A 154 9.57 9.24 3.68
CA ILE A 154 8.82 10.20 4.51
C ILE A 154 9.67 10.60 5.72
N GLY A 155 10.33 9.62 6.34
CA GLY A 155 11.22 9.80 7.47
C GLY A 155 10.51 9.62 8.79
N LYS A 156 11.20 8.96 9.74
CA LYS A 156 10.66 8.61 11.07
C LYS A 156 10.02 9.79 11.80
N MET A 157 10.69 10.96 11.80
CA MET A 157 10.17 12.14 12.49
C MET A 157 8.92 12.71 11.82
N ALA A 158 8.84 12.69 10.49
CA ALA A 158 7.65 13.10 9.78
C ALA A 158 6.50 12.12 10.00
N ILE A 159 6.76 10.81 10.03
CA ILE A 159 5.75 9.79 10.38
C ILE A 159 5.21 10.02 11.80
N LEU A 160 6.07 10.27 12.79
CA LEU A 160 5.64 10.56 14.17
C LEU A 160 4.83 11.85 14.26
N ARG A 161 5.24 12.91 13.55
CA ARG A 161 4.48 14.16 13.50
C ARG A 161 3.11 13.97 12.82
N SER A 162 3.07 13.25 11.70
CA SER A 162 1.81 12.88 11.04
C SER A 162 0.91 12.11 11.99
N GLU A 163 1.46 11.19 12.76
CA GLU A 163 0.71 10.43 13.75
C GLU A 163 0.07 11.34 14.80
N GLU A 164 0.85 12.22 15.43
CA GLU A 164 0.37 13.19 16.42
C GLU A 164 -0.75 14.06 15.84
N ASN A 165 -0.52 14.58 14.62
CA ASN A 165 -1.47 15.39 13.89
C ASN A 165 -2.79 14.63 13.62
N PHE A 166 -2.75 13.41 13.09
CA PHE A 166 -3.97 12.65 12.81
C PHE A 166 -4.69 12.17 14.08
N LEU A 167 -3.97 11.89 15.16
CA LEU A 167 -4.58 11.59 16.46
C LEU A 167 -5.28 12.80 17.08
N ALA A 168 -4.85 14.02 16.79
CA ALA A 168 -5.49 15.24 17.26
C ALA A 168 -6.81 15.58 16.53
N HIS A 169 -7.08 14.99 15.35
CA HIS A 169 -8.22 15.33 14.48
C HIS A 169 -9.15 14.13 14.21
N GLN A 170 -9.53 13.39 15.26
CA GLN A 170 -10.36 12.18 15.12
C GLN A 170 -11.81 12.46 14.69
N ASP A 171 -12.29 13.70 14.82
CA ASP A 171 -13.62 14.15 14.43
C ASP A 171 -13.73 14.56 12.94
N LYS A 172 -12.62 14.50 12.19
CA LYS A 172 -12.52 14.95 10.79
C LYS A 172 -12.18 13.81 9.85
N ILE A 173 -12.49 14.01 8.57
CA ILE A 173 -11.92 13.17 7.51
C ILE A 173 -10.45 13.55 7.33
N LYS A 174 -9.58 12.56 7.45
CA LYS A 174 -8.13 12.71 7.42
C LYS A 174 -7.56 12.29 6.08
N ILE A 175 -6.83 13.20 5.46
CA ILE A 175 -6.18 12.98 4.16
C ILE A 175 -4.67 13.18 4.31
N PHE A 176 -3.89 12.18 3.92
CA PHE A 176 -2.43 12.22 3.97
C PHE A 176 -1.83 12.27 2.57
N CYS A 177 -1.04 13.31 2.29
CA CYS A 177 -0.51 13.57 0.95
C CYS A 177 1.02 13.46 0.94
N PHE A 178 1.56 12.72 -0.03
CA PHE A 178 2.99 12.68 -0.33
C PHE A 178 3.22 12.16 -1.76
N HIS A 179 4.29 12.59 -2.42
CA HIS A 179 4.49 12.38 -3.86
C HIS A 179 4.65 10.90 -4.28
N HIS A 180 5.57 10.16 -3.67
CA HIS A 180 5.89 8.79 -4.09
C HIS A 180 4.77 7.80 -3.77
N GLN A 181 4.59 6.74 -4.58
CA GLN A 181 3.55 5.73 -4.30
C GLN A 181 3.83 4.96 -3.00
N LEU A 182 2.76 4.71 -2.23
CA LEU A 182 2.83 3.91 -1.00
C LEU A 182 2.89 2.40 -1.27
N ILE A 183 2.06 1.93 -2.19
CA ILE A 183 1.93 0.52 -2.57
C ILE A 183 2.06 0.36 -4.09
N PRO A 184 2.42 -0.84 -4.59
CA PRO A 184 2.65 -1.06 -6.01
C PRO A 184 1.47 -0.66 -6.90
N ILE A 185 1.77 -0.01 -8.03
CA ILE A 185 0.77 0.54 -8.96
C ILE A 185 0.79 -0.21 -10.30
N PRO A 186 -0.36 -0.72 -10.79
CA PRO A 186 -0.42 -1.48 -12.05
C PRO A 186 -0.05 -0.63 -13.26
N HIS A 187 0.34 -1.30 -14.36
CA HIS A 187 0.70 -0.66 -15.64
C HIS A 187 1.92 0.28 -15.59
N THR A 188 2.76 0.19 -14.55
CA THR A 188 3.95 1.03 -14.41
C THR A 188 5.26 0.34 -14.79
N GLY A 189 5.18 -0.92 -15.25
CA GLY A 189 6.35 -1.75 -15.56
C GLY A 189 6.92 -2.38 -14.31
N ARG A 190 8.25 -2.31 -14.14
CA ARG A 190 8.93 -2.80 -12.94
C ARG A 190 8.61 -1.93 -11.73
N GLU A 191 8.33 -2.57 -10.59
CA GLU A 191 8.19 -1.90 -9.31
C GLU A 191 9.53 -1.29 -8.88
N ARG A 192 9.48 -0.02 -8.48
CA ARG A 192 10.63 0.79 -8.07
C ARG A 192 10.15 2.14 -7.58
N SER A 193 11.00 2.82 -6.83
CA SER A 193 10.82 4.23 -6.46
C SER A 193 9.67 4.52 -5.48
N ALA A 194 9.04 3.48 -4.92
CA ALA A 194 8.13 3.67 -3.79
C ALA A 194 8.87 4.26 -2.57
N VAL A 195 8.13 4.76 -1.59
CA VAL A 195 8.70 5.25 -0.33
C VAL A 195 9.38 4.11 0.45
N PHE A 196 10.61 4.32 0.92
CA PHE A 196 11.39 3.30 1.64
C PHE A 196 10.72 2.84 2.94
N ASP A 197 10.08 3.77 3.65
CA ASP A 197 9.36 3.57 4.91
C ASP A 197 7.85 3.44 4.70
N GLY A 198 7.43 2.96 3.52
CA GLY A 198 6.01 2.79 3.18
C GLY A 198 5.26 1.84 4.10
N GLY A 199 5.93 0.84 4.68
CA GLY A 199 5.33 -0.05 5.67
C GLY A 199 4.95 0.69 6.96
N ASP A 200 5.85 1.53 7.45
CA ASP A 200 5.63 2.35 8.66
C ASP A 200 4.57 3.42 8.41
N ALA A 201 4.57 4.02 7.23
CA ALA A 201 3.56 5.00 6.82
C ALA A 201 2.17 4.37 6.70
N LEU A 202 2.07 3.15 6.14
CA LEU A 202 0.83 2.39 6.06
C LEU A 202 0.31 2.00 7.45
N GLU A 203 1.19 1.50 8.33
CA GLU A 203 0.84 1.18 9.73
C GLU A 203 0.34 2.41 10.48
N MET A 204 1.04 3.55 10.36
CA MET A 204 0.64 4.81 10.97
C MET A 204 -0.72 5.29 10.46
N ALA A 205 -0.93 5.25 9.14
CA ALA A 205 -2.18 5.69 8.53
C ALA A 205 -3.38 4.87 9.01
N LEU A 206 -3.27 3.54 9.04
CA LEU A 206 -4.33 2.65 9.53
C LEU A 206 -4.59 2.89 11.02
N ARG A 207 -3.52 2.88 11.85
CA ARG A 207 -3.63 3.05 13.31
C ARG A 207 -4.23 4.39 13.74
N THR A 208 -4.01 5.44 12.96
CA THR A 208 -4.55 6.78 13.24
C THR A 208 -5.87 7.04 12.52
N ASN A 209 -6.44 6.06 11.81
CA ASN A 209 -7.63 6.15 10.98
C ASN A 209 -7.55 7.27 9.93
N VAL A 210 -6.44 7.38 9.21
CA VAL A 210 -6.40 8.18 7.98
C VAL A 210 -7.36 7.56 6.97
N ASP A 211 -8.26 8.36 6.41
CA ASP A 211 -9.30 7.88 5.51
C ASP A 211 -8.80 7.80 4.06
N ILE A 212 -7.95 8.73 3.64
CA ILE A 212 -7.45 8.82 2.26
C ILE A 212 -5.94 9.14 2.24
N ILE A 213 -5.18 8.38 1.46
CA ILE A 213 -3.82 8.73 1.04
C ILE A 213 -3.82 9.16 -0.42
N LEU A 214 -3.17 10.28 -0.72
CA LEU A 214 -3.03 10.84 -2.06
C LEU A 214 -1.57 10.89 -2.48
N ASN A 215 -1.23 10.23 -3.60
CA ASN A 215 0.11 10.14 -4.16
C ASN A 215 0.18 10.51 -5.65
N GLY A 216 1.38 10.71 -6.19
CA GLY A 216 1.70 11.00 -7.59
C GLY A 216 2.71 10.00 -8.19
N HIS A 217 3.77 10.51 -8.83
CA HIS A 217 5.03 9.82 -9.21
C HIS A 217 4.96 8.75 -10.32
N ARG A 218 3.88 7.97 -10.37
CA ARG A 218 3.74 6.84 -11.30
C ARG A 218 3.02 7.18 -12.60
N HIS A 219 2.53 8.41 -12.73
CA HIS A 219 1.91 8.94 -13.96
C HIS A 219 0.73 8.08 -14.45
N ILE A 220 0.02 7.43 -13.52
CA ILE A 220 -1.22 6.72 -13.82
C ILE A 220 -2.12 6.71 -12.61
N THR A 221 -3.41 6.91 -12.82
CA THR A 221 -4.36 6.81 -11.74
C THR A 221 -4.63 5.37 -11.34
N ASN A 222 -4.65 5.14 -10.04
CA ASN A 222 -5.10 3.88 -9.48
C ASN A 222 -5.65 4.14 -8.08
N ILE A 223 -6.65 3.36 -7.67
CA ILE A 223 -7.19 3.41 -6.33
C ILE A 223 -7.22 1.99 -5.77
N TYR A 224 -6.85 1.89 -4.50
CA TYR A 224 -7.04 0.70 -3.68
C TYR A 224 -7.88 1.02 -2.46
N SER A 225 -8.81 0.13 -2.13
CA SER A 225 -9.36 0.03 -0.77
C SER A 225 -8.44 -0.86 0.06
N CYS A 226 -8.12 -0.44 1.27
CA CYS A 226 -7.21 -1.08 2.20
C CYS A 226 -7.85 -1.15 3.59
N SER A 227 -7.64 -2.23 4.34
CA SER A 227 -8.17 -2.37 5.71
C SER A 227 -7.28 -3.26 6.57
N ASP A 228 -7.08 -2.92 7.84
CA ASP A 228 -6.51 -3.85 8.84
C ASP A 228 -7.59 -4.65 9.60
N GLY A 229 -8.86 -4.44 9.24
CA GLY A 229 -10.03 -5.03 9.90
C GLY A 229 -10.63 -4.14 10.99
N ASN A 230 -9.93 -3.10 11.43
CA ASN A 230 -10.44 -2.07 12.35
C ASN A 230 -10.60 -0.70 11.66
N SER A 231 -9.74 -0.41 10.71
CA SER A 231 -9.64 0.89 10.05
C SER A 231 -9.57 0.68 8.55
N ASP A 232 -10.39 1.43 7.81
CA ASP A 232 -10.40 1.41 6.36
C ASP A 232 -9.67 2.63 5.80
N LEU A 233 -8.95 2.44 4.71
CA LEU A 233 -8.08 3.43 4.08
C LEU A 233 -8.23 3.35 2.56
N LEU A 234 -8.42 4.50 1.92
CA LEU A 234 -8.35 4.63 0.46
C LEU A 234 -6.96 5.12 0.06
N ILE A 235 -6.30 4.44 -0.88
CA ILE A 235 -4.99 4.87 -1.40
C ILE A 235 -5.18 5.21 -2.87
N PHE A 236 -5.03 6.50 -3.21
CA PHE A 236 -5.19 7.01 -4.57
C PHE A 236 -3.87 7.54 -5.12
N ASN A 237 -3.43 6.97 -6.24
CA ASN A 237 -2.35 7.50 -7.05
C ASN A 237 -2.93 8.40 -8.15
N CYS A 238 -2.37 9.58 -8.35
CA CYS A 238 -2.73 10.52 -9.41
C CYS A 238 -2.00 10.19 -10.72
N GLY A 239 -2.62 10.56 -11.84
CA GLY A 239 -2.00 10.55 -13.16
C GLY A 239 -1.10 11.77 -13.34
N THR A 240 -0.48 11.88 -14.51
CA THR A 240 0.30 13.07 -14.88
C THR A 240 -0.55 14.09 -15.61
N LEU A 241 -0.43 15.37 -15.26
CA LEU A 241 -1.14 16.43 -15.98
C LEU A 241 -0.54 16.69 -17.37
N SER A 242 0.80 16.64 -17.49
CA SER A 242 1.49 17.12 -18.69
C SER A 242 2.81 16.46 -19.03
N ALA A 243 3.28 15.46 -18.29
CA ALA A 243 4.53 14.79 -18.63
C ALA A 243 4.35 13.82 -19.80
N ASN A 244 5.18 13.94 -20.84
CA ASN A 244 5.17 13.04 -21.99
C ASN A 244 5.58 11.60 -21.64
N LYS A 245 6.17 11.39 -20.45
CA LYS A 245 6.39 10.06 -19.85
C LYS A 245 5.07 9.47 -19.34
N THR A 246 4.12 9.26 -20.24
CA THR A 246 2.81 8.70 -19.89
C THR A 246 2.88 7.20 -19.60
N ARG A 247 1.79 6.64 -19.09
CA ARG A 247 1.61 5.21 -18.85
C ARG A 247 0.34 4.69 -19.49
N TYR A 248 0.49 3.57 -20.21
CA TYR A 248 -0.62 2.86 -20.84
C TYR A 248 -1.55 3.81 -21.64
N LYS A 249 -2.87 3.69 -21.51
CA LYS A 249 -3.89 4.48 -22.24
C LYS A 249 -4.54 5.59 -21.40
N GLU A 250 -3.95 5.97 -20.27
CA GLU A 250 -4.46 7.12 -19.50
C GLU A 250 -3.94 8.45 -20.03
N MET A 251 -2.69 8.47 -20.48
CA MET A 251 -2.03 9.65 -21.02
C MET A 251 -1.99 10.79 -19.98
N PHE A 252 -2.64 11.92 -20.27
CA PHE A 252 -2.63 13.13 -19.46
C PHE A 252 -3.96 13.29 -18.73
N SER A 253 -3.94 13.52 -17.42
CA SER A 253 -5.17 13.65 -16.63
C SER A 253 -5.01 14.51 -15.38
N TYR A 254 -6.14 15.01 -14.88
CA TYR A 254 -6.30 15.46 -13.50
C TYR A 254 -7.48 14.74 -12.87
N THR A 255 -7.60 14.81 -11.55
CA THR A 255 -8.72 14.17 -10.83
C THR A 255 -9.50 15.17 -10.03
N VAL A 256 -10.83 15.09 -10.11
CA VAL A 256 -11.74 15.78 -9.18
C VAL A 256 -12.16 14.79 -8.11
N LEU A 257 -11.87 15.12 -6.86
CA LEU A 257 -12.23 14.38 -5.66
C LEU A 257 -13.41 15.08 -4.99
N ASP A 258 -14.59 14.47 -5.08
CA ASP A 258 -15.79 14.93 -4.38
C ASP A 258 -16.00 14.05 -3.13
N ILE A 259 -16.05 14.68 -1.95
CA ILE A 259 -16.31 14.03 -0.67
C ILE A 259 -17.68 14.51 -0.18
N ASN A 260 -18.63 13.60 -0.13
CA ASN A 260 -19.99 13.82 0.35
C ASN A 260 -20.19 13.02 1.61
N GLU A 261 -19.99 13.66 2.77
CA GLU A 261 -19.89 12.97 4.05
C GLU A 261 -18.89 11.80 3.94
N LYS A 262 -19.38 10.55 3.93
CA LYS A 262 -18.57 9.33 3.85
C LYS A 262 -18.42 8.79 2.42
N THR A 263 -19.13 9.34 1.45
CA THR A 263 -19.05 8.88 0.06
C THR A 263 -18.00 9.70 -0.69
N VAL A 264 -17.05 9.01 -1.29
CA VAL A 264 -15.94 9.62 -2.01
C VAL A 264 -16.01 9.25 -3.48
N LYS A 265 -15.95 10.25 -4.36
CA LYS A 265 -15.94 10.07 -5.81
C LYS A 265 -14.65 10.63 -6.39
N PHE A 266 -13.87 9.77 -7.04
CA PHE A 266 -12.72 10.18 -7.85
C PHE A 266 -13.14 10.21 -9.32
N THR A 267 -13.17 11.39 -9.91
CA THR A 267 -13.45 11.61 -11.34
C THR A 267 -12.14 11.98 -12.04
N THR A 268 -11.47 10.99 -12.64
CA THR A 268 -10.24 11.21 -13.41
C THR A 268 -10.63 11.66 -14.81
N LYS A 269 -10.26 12.88 -15.19
CA LYS A 269 -10.53 13.43 -16.53
C LYS A 269 -9.28 13.33 -17.39
N LYS A 270 -9.38 12.65 -18.53
CA LYS A 270 -8.30 12.54 -19.52
C LYS A 270 -8.34 13.72 -20.47
N LEU A 271 -7.23 14.44 -20.58
CA LEU A 271 -7.15 15.68 -21.34
C LEU A 271 -7.12 15.45 -22.85
N LEU A 272 -6.60 14.31 -23.32
CA LEU A 272 -6.41 14.09 -24.75
C LEU A 272 -7.76 13.90 -25.48
N ASP A 273 -8.61 13.01 -24.96
CA ASP A 273 -9.89 12.64 -25.56
C ASP A 273 -11.11 13.21 -24.81
N GLY A 274 -10.90 13.85 -23.66
CA GLY A 274 -11.97 14.40 -22.82
C GLY A 274 -12.79 13.36 -22.06
N SER A 275 -12.42 12.07 -22.16
CA SER A 275 -13.10 11.00 -21.44
C SER A 275 -12.85 11.09 -19.94
N PHE A 276 -13.73 10.47 -19.15
CA PHE A 276 -13.61 10.43 -17.69
C PHE A 276 -13.73 9.00 -17.17
N LEU A 277 -13.03 8.74 -16.06
CA LEU A 277 -13.12 7.51 -15.28
C LEU A 277 -13.61 7.86 -13.88
N GLU A 278 -14.82 7.42 -13.54
CA GLU A 278 -15.39 7.63 -12.21
C GLU A 278 -15.20 6.39 -11.33
N ARG A 279 -14.72 6.62 -10.10
CA ARG A 279 -14.57 5.57 -9.09
C ARG A 279 -15.16 6.05 -7.78
N TRP A 280 -16.23 5.38 -7.37
CA TRP A 280 -16.91 5.62 -6.10
C TRP A 280 -16.34 4.72 -5.02
N ARG A 281 -16.19 5.27 -3.82
CA ARG A 281 -15.73 4.60 -2.60
C ARG A 281 -16.51 5.12 -1.40
N TYR A 282 -16.46 4.36 -0.33
CA TYR A 282 -17.05 4.72 0.95
C TYR A 282 -15.97 4.70 2.01
N ILE A 283 -15.89 5.76 2.81
CA ILE A 283 -15.07 5.82 4.01
C ILE A 283 -15.88 5.17 5.14
N SER A 284 -15.46 3.98 5.53
CA SER A 284 -16.11 3.24 6.59
C SER A 284 -15.49 3.59 7.94
N GLN A 285 -16.30 4.18 8.82
CA GLN A 285 -15.98 4.24 10.25
C GLN A 285 -16.45 2.93 10.88
N LYS A 286 -15.66 1.86 10.76
CA LYS A 286 -15.95 0.61 11.46
C LYS A 286 -14.99 0.38 12.61
N TYR A 287 -15.25 1.07 13.72
CA TYR A 287 -14.91 0.49 15.03
C TYR A 287 -15.90 -0.63 15.36
N GLN A 288 -15.85 -1.74 14.61
CA GLN A 288 -16.49 -2.95 15.11
C GLN A 288 -15.57 -3.48 16.21
N GLN A 289 -15.99 -3.29 17.47
CA GLN A 289 -15.44 -4.12 18.54
C GLN A 289 -15.52 -5.58 18.10
N PRO A 290 -14.50 -6.40 18.40
CA PRO A 290 -14.48 -7.78 17.96
C PRO A 290 -15.76 -8.47 18.42
N GLN A 291 -16.65 -8.75 17.46
CA GLN A 291 -17.91 -9.39 17.79
C GLN A 291 -17.59 -10.77 18.37
N LYS A 292 -18.20 -11.10 19.50
CA LYS A 292 -18.11 -12.44 20.05
C LYS A 292 -18.85 -13.39 19.10
N ILE A 293 -18.08 -14.09 18.27
CA ILE A 293 -18.64 -15.01 17.29
C ILE A 293 -19.09 -16.28 18.03
N SER A 294 -20.39 -16.55 17.98
CA SER A 294 -21.00 -17.77 18.53
C SER A 294 -20.99 -18.94 17.53
N ILE A 295 -20.64 -18.67 16.27
CA ILE A 295 -20.63 -19.65 15.18
C ILE A 295 -19.28 -20.34 15.13
N LYS A 296 -19.26 -21.65 14.88
CA LYS A 296 -18.00 -22.38 14.68
C LYS A 296 -17.38 -22.05 13.31
N PRO A 297 -16.04 -21.98 13.21
CA PRO A 297 -15.38 -21.79 11.93
C PRO A 297 -15.63 -22.99 11.01
N ILE A 298 -15.84 -22.72 9.72
CA ILE A 298 -15.96 -23.76 8.69
C ILE A 298 -14.61 -24.24 8.16
N ASN A 299 -13.60 -23.37 8.21
CA ASN A 299 -12.23 -23.73 7.94
C ASN A 299 -11.33 -23.14 9.03
N THR A 300 -10.37 -23.94 9.49
CA THR A 300 -9.23 -23.51 10.29
C THR A 300 -7.97 -23.87 9.50
N LEU A 301 -7.21 -22.85 9.12
CA LEU A 301 -5.95 -22.98 8.39
C LEU A 301 -4.82 -22.55 9.30
N ILE A 302 -3.66 -23.17 9.12
CA ILE A 302 -2.43 -22.75 9.78
C ILE A 302 -1.48 -22.26 8.70
N HIS A 303 -0.99 -21.04 8.88
CA HIS A 303 0.01 -20.44 8.01
C HIS A 303 1.31 -20.35 8.82
N MET A 304 2.34 -21.06 8.36
CA MET A 304 3.66 -21.09 8.97
C MET A 304 4.67 -20.40 8.05
N GLY A 305 5.49 -19.53 8.63
CA GLY A 305 6.63 -18.94 7.95
C GLY A 305 7.85 -19.85 7.98
N VAL A 306 9.03 -19.25 8.19
CA VAL A 306 10.33 -19.95 8.16
C VAL A 306 10.49 -20.93 9.33
N VAL A 307 10.98 -22.14 9.03
CA VAL A 307 11.32 -23.21 10.00
C VAL A 307 12.81 -23.54 10.06
N ASN A 308 13.52 -23.41 8.94
CA ASN A 308 14.96 -23.58 8.84
C ASN A 308 15.54 -24.79 9.61
N PHE A 309 15.45 -25.98 9.02
CA PHE A 309 16.00 -27.25 9.50
C PHE A 309 17.54 -27.34 9.42
N GLY A 310 18.24 -26.22 9.27
CA GLY A 310 19.69 -26.14 9.23
C GLY A 310 20.34 -26.35 10.60
N GLU A 311 21.52 -26.96 10.58
CA GLU A 311 22.36 -27.09 11.78
C GLU A 311 22.70 -25.71 12.35
N GLY A 312 22.53 -25.54 13.67
CA GLY A 312 22.72 -24.27 14.35
C GLY A 312 21.66 -23.21 14.04
N LEU A 313 20.58 -23.56 13.35
CA LEU A 313 19.46 -22.64 13.03
C LEU A 313 18.13 -23.19 13.52
N PHE A 314 17.96 -24.51 13.47
CA PHE A 314 16.78 -25.21 13.95
C PHE A 314 16.73 -25.27 15.48
N LEU A 315 15.56 -25.01 16.05
CA LEU A 315 15.29 -25.07 17.49
C LEU A 315 14.30 -26.22 17.78
N PRO A 316 14.78 -27.41 18.20
CA PRO A 316 13.93 -28.60 18.34
C PRO A 316 12.77 -28.43 19.32
N ASP A 317 13.03 -27.87 20.50
CA ASP A 317 12.01 -27.70 21.55
C ASP A 317 10.88 -26.77 21.08
N ILE A 318 11.23 -25.65 20.44
CA ILE A 318 10.28 -24.69 19.86
C ILE A 318 9.46 -25.35 18.75
N PHE A 319 10.10 -26.13 17.87
CA PHE A 319 9.40 -26.82 16.79
C PHE A 319 8.42 -27.86 17.33
N ASP A 320 8.86 -28.69 18.28
CA ASP A 320 8.03 -29.76 18.84
C ASP A 320 6.86 -29.17 19.67
N ASP A 321 7.08 -28.07 20.41
CA ASP A 321 6.04 -27.32 21.10
C ASP A 321 5.04 -26.67 20.14
N GLY A 322 5.54 -25.98 19.12
CA GLY A 322 4.73 -25.38 18.08
C GLY A 322 3.86 -26.40 17.35
N CYS A 323 4.42 -27.57 17.01
CA CYS A 323 3.67 -28.66 16.37
C CYS A 323 2.54 -29.19 17.28
N ARG A 324 2.80 -29.32 18.58
CA ARG A 324 1.76 -29.72 19.56
C ARG A 324 0.64 -28.69 19.64
N GLN A 325 0.98 -27.40 19.67
CA GLN A 325 0.01 -26.30 19.70
C GLN A 325 -0.80 -26.23 18.39
N VAL A 326 -0.17 -26.42 17.24
CA VAL A 326 -0.82 -26.51 15.93
C VAL A 326 -1.86 -27.63 15.88
N LYS A 327 -1.53 -28.81 16.42
CA LYS A 327 -2.48 -29.94 16.50
C LYS A 327 -3.73 -29.60 17.31
N ASN A 328 -3.61 -28.78 18.37
CA ASN A 328 -4.76 -28.36 19.19
C ASN A 328 -5.79 -27.51 18.41
N TYR A 329 -5.40 -26.91 17.29
CA TYR A 329 -6.32 -26.15 16.43
C TYR A 329 -7.11 -27.03 15.45
N ASN A 330 -6.80 -28.33 15.33
CA ASN A 330 -7.40 -29.27 14.38
C ASN A 330 -7.52 -28.68 12.95
N PRO A 331 -6.39 -28.29 12.33
CA PRO A 331 -6.41 -27.57 11.06
C PRO A 331 -6.86 -28.44 9.88
N ASN A 332 -7.55 -27.83 8.93
CA ASN A 332 -7.90 -28.45 7.65
C ASN A 332 -6.69 -28.55 6.71
N LEU A 333 -5.77 -27.59 6.81
CA LEU A 333 -4.57 -27.48 5.98
C LEU A 333 -3.52 -26.64 6.71
N ILE A 334 -2.26 -27.06 6.61
CA ILE A 334 -1.10 -26.25 6.97
C ILE A 334 -0.45 -25.74 5.68
N CYS A 335 -0.32 -24.42 5.54
CA CYS A 335 0.43 -23.79 4.46
C CYS A 335 1.75 -23.28 5.00
N MET A 336 2.86 -23.79 4.49
CA MET A 336 4.20 -23.32 4.84
C MET A 336 4.75 -22.45 3.71
N THR A 337 5.02 -21.18 3.99
CA THR A 337 5.57 -20.22 3.03
C THR A 337 6.99 -19.85 3.43
N GLY A 338 7.97 -20.63 2.98
CA GLY A 338 9.37 -20.23 2.99
C GLY A 338 10.34 -21.16 3.70
N SER A 339 11.58 -20.68 3.74
CA SER A 339 12.83 -21.41 3.92
C SER A 339 12.76 -22.60 4.88
N LEU A 340 12.60 -23.78 4.28
CA LEU A 340 12.64 -25.06 4.98
C LEU A 340 14.09 -25.39 5.39
N THR A 341 15.05 -25.15 4.52
CA THR A 341 16.47 -25.45 4.71
C THR A 341 17.26 -24.19 5.06
N GLY A 342 18.41 -24.39 5.74
CA GLY A 342 19.33 -23.30 6.06
C GLY A 342 20.43 -23.14 5.02
N HIS A 343 20.91 -24.28 4.50
CA HIS A 343 22.09 -24.36 3.64
C HIS A 343 21.87 -25.23 2.41
N ASN A 344 20.62 -25.63 2.11
CA ASN A 344 20.30 -26.44 0.93
C ASN A 344 21.04 -27.81 0.92
N LYS A 345 21.19 -28.44 2.10
CA LYS A 345 21.83 -29.75 2.23
C LYS A 345 20.80 -30.86 2.09
N VAL A 346 21.18 -31.98 1.47
CA VAL A 346 20.33 -33.19 1.36
C VAL A 346 19.87 -33.68 2.74
N SER A 347 20.76 -33.65 3.73
CA SER A 347 20.43 -34.04 5.11
C SER A 347 19.37 -33.14 5.74
N GLU A 348 19.34 -31.84 5.41
CA GLU A 348 18.32 -30.90 5.90
C GLU A 348 16.95 -31.22 5.28
N TYR A 349 16.91 -31.57 3.98
CA TYR A 349 15.68 -32.02 3.32
C TYR A 349 15.15 -33.34 3.90
N GLN A 350 16.01 -34.34 4.11
CA GLN A 350 15.62 -35.60 4.73
C GLN A 350 15.08 -35.39 6.14
N PHE A 351 15.79 -34.61 6.95
CA PHE A 351 15.38 -34.30 8.32
C PHE A 351 14.06 -33.53 8.37
N SER A 352 13.87 -32.53 7.50
CA SER A 352 12.61 -31.79 7.41
C SER A 352 11.44 -32.69 7.05
N LYS A 353 11.62 -33.62 6.09
CA LYS A 353 10.58 -34.57 5.68
C LYS A 353 10.16 -35.48 6.83
N GLU A 354 11.12 -35.99 7.60
CA GLU A 354 10.86 -36.80 8.80
C GLU A 354 10.07 -36.03 9.85
N LYS A 355 10.51 -34.80 10.19
CA LYS A 355 9.87 -33.96 11.20
C LYS A 355 8.46 -33.51 10.79
N LEU A 356 8.26 -33.12 9.53
CA LEU A 356 6.96 -32.67 9.02
C LEU A 356 5.95 -33.82 8.91
N ALA A 357 6.39 -35.03 8.57
CA ALA A 357 5.52 -36.20 8.52
C ALA A 357 4.83 -36.51 9.87
N ALA A 358 5.46 -36.15 10.99
CA ALA A 358 4.92 -36.37 12.34
C ALA A 358 3.74 -35.45 12.72
N ILE A 359 3.41 -34.42 11.92
CA ILE A 359 2.34 -33.46 12.20
C ILE A 359 0.94 -34.05 11.85
N GLU A 360 0.87 -35.11 11.04
CA GLU A 360 -0.36 -35.84 10.68
C GLU A 360 -1.50 -34.92 10.17
N CYS A 361 -1.16 -33.92 9.35
CA CYS A 361 -2.12 -33.00 8.74
C CYS A 361 -1.75 -32.76 7.27
N PRO A 362 -2.70 -32.51 6.35
CA PRO A 362 -2.38 -32.07 5.00
C PRO A 362 -1.53 -30.79 5.01
N MET A 363 -0.47 -30.77 4.19
CA MET A 363 0.45 -29.64 4.10
C MET A 363 0.65 -29.17 2.66
N LEU A 364 0.73 -27.86 2.46
CA LEU A 364 1.18 -27.23 1.22
C LEU A 364 2.51 -26.52 1.49
N LEU A 365 3.58 -27.02 0.88
CA LEU A 365 4.96 -26.60 1.18
C LEU A 365 5.55 -25.78 0.04
N LEU A 366 5.84 -24.51 0.29
CA LEU A 366 6.46 -23.62 -0.69
C LEU A 366 7.95 -23.40 -0.41
N PRO A 367 8.78 -23.42 -1.46
CA PRO A 367 10.18 -23.12 -1.31
C PRO A 367 10.41 -21.65 -0.93
N GLY A 368 11.37 -21.42 -0.03
CA GLY A 368 11.96 -20.12 0.24
C GLY A 368 13.26 -19.88 -0.52
N PHE A 369 13.83 -18.69 -0.35
CA PHE A 369 15.06 -18.29 -1.06
C PHE A 369 16.23 -19.26 -0.82
N GLN A 370 16.43 -19.67 0.43
CA GLN A 370 17.50 -20.63 0.79
C GLN A 370 17.32 -22.01 0.17
N ASP A 371 16.06 -22.44 -0.02
CA ASP A 371 15.73 -23.74 -0.57
C ASP A 371 16.10 -23.86 -2.05
N LEU A 372 16.13 -22.74 -2.77
CA LEU A 372 16.37 -22.72 -4.22
C LEU A 372 17.72 -22.16 -4.62
N GLN A 373 18.64 -21.93 -3.67
CA GLN A 373 20.01 -21.56 -4.01
C GLN A 373 20.76 -22.70 -4.72
N LYS A 374 21.55 -22.36 -5.73
CA LYS A 374 22.41 -23.31 -6.47
C LYS A 374 21.59 -24.50 -7.02
N TYR A 375 21.88 -25.72 -6.58
CA TYR A 375 21.19 -26.97 -6.97
C TYR A 375 19.85 -27.19 -6.26
N GLY A 376 19.34 -26.16 -5.56
CA GLY A 376 18.13 -26.25 -4.76
C GLY A 376 16.85 -26.56 -5.55
N TRP A 377 16.79 -26.15 -6.81
CA TRP A 377 15.61 -26.36 -7.67
C TRP A 377 15.29 -27.84 -7.86
N ASP A 378 16.30 -28.61 -8.28
CA ASP A 378 16.14 -30.05 -8.50
C ASP A 378 15.95 -30.80 -7.17
N ARG A 379 16.71 -30.42 -6.14
CA ARG A 379 16.62 -31.04 -4.82
C ARG A 379 15.27 -30.82 -4.17
N TYR A 380 14.75 -29.60 -4.19
CA TYR A 380 13.43 -29.32 -3.64
C TYR A 380 12.37 -30.16 -4.37
N ALA A 381 12.46 -30.22 -5.70
CA ALA A 381 11.56 -31.05 -6.51
C ALA A 381 11.62 -32.54 -6.16
N GLU A 382 12.83 -33.06 -5.94
CA GLU A 382 13.10 -34.45 -5.56
C GLU A 382 12.56 -34.78 -4.16
N PHE A 383 12.84 -33.94 -3.15
CA PHE A 383 12.55 -34.24 -1.75
C PHE A 383 11.15 -33.82 -1.31
N MET A 384 10.69 -32.65 -1.77
CA MET A 384 9.49 -31.96 -1.30
C MET A 384 8.36 -31.91 -2.36
N GLY A 385 8.69 -32.16 -3.64
CA GLY A 385 7.73 -32.17 -4.74
C GLY A 385 7.64 -30.82 -5.48
N SER A 386 6.48 -30.54 -6.09
CA SER A 386 6.33 -29.39 -7.00
C SER A 386 6.73 -28.06 -6.34
N LEU A 387 7.40 -27.20 -7.13
CA LEU A 387 7.68 -25.81 -6.75
C LEU A 387 6.41 -24.94 -6.74
N ASP A 388 5.36 -25.36 -7.44
CA ASP A 388 4.04 -24.73 -7.49
C ASP A 388 2.96 -25.71 -7.02
N PRO A 389 3.02 -26.16 -5.75
CA PRO A 389 2.13 -27.18 -5.24
C PRO A 389 0.68 -26.70 -5.24
N LYS A 390 -0.26 -27.61 -5.45
CA LYS A 390 -1.70 -27.32 -5.42
C LYS A 390 -2.38 -28.22 -4.42
N TYR A 391 -3.38 -27.69 -3.73
CA TYR A 391 -4.22 -28.46 -2.82
C TYR A 391 -5.69 -28.20 -3.12
N ASN A 392 -6.50 -29.26 -3.12
CA ASN A 392 -7.92 -29.17 -3.40
C ASN A 392 -8.67 -30.13 -2.48
N SER A 393 -9.72 -29.64 -1.83
CA SER A 393 -10.64 -30.42 -0.99
C SER A 393 -12.08 -30.01 -1.30
N GLU A 394 -13.06 -30.49 -0.55
CA GLU A 394 -14.45 -30.05 -0.72
C GLU A 394 -14.64 -28.55 -0.47
N ARG A 395 -13.86 -27.96 0.44
CA ARG A 395 -14.03 -26.56 0.88
C ARG A 395 -12.92 -25.63 0.43
N LEU A 396 -11.73 -26.15 0.14
CA LEU A 396 -10.54 -25.34 -0.12
C LEU A 396 -10.00 -25.60 -1.52
N ARG A 397 -9.51 -24.52 -2.16
CA ARG A 397 -8.64 -24.61 -3.32
C ARG A 397 -7.44 -23.70 -3.09
N VAL A 398 -6.25 -24.29 -3.14
CA VAL A 398 -5.01 -23.59 -2.85
C VAL A 398 -4.03 -23.74 -4.00
N TYR A 399 -3.45 -22.63 -4.44
CA TYR A 399 -2.34 -22.58 -5.38
C TYR A 399 -1.10 -22.05 -4.65
N GLY A 400 -0.05 -22.84 -4.57
CA GLY A 400 1.27 -22.41 -4.15
C GLY A 400 2.03 -21.81 -5.33
N LEU A 401 2.51 -20.58 -5.16
CA LEU A 401 3.25 -19.81 -6.16
C LEU A 401 4.72 -19.67 -5.74
N ASN A 402 5.63 -20.28 -6.50
CA ASN A 402 7.05 -19.99 -6.39
C ASN A 402 7.43 -18.78 -7.27
N ALA A 403 7.50 -17.59 -6.67
CA ALA A 403 7.92 -16.37 -7.37
C ALA A 403 9.44 -16.10 -7.29
N ILE A 404 10.25 -17.05 -6.80
CA ILE A 404 11.72 -16.96 -6.86
C ILE A 404 12.16 -17.11 -8.31
N ASP A 405 13.14 -16.29 -8.72
CA ASP A 405 13.76 -16.35 -10.03
C ASP A 405 15.28 -16.51 -9.84
N GLN A 406 15.93 -17.31 -10.69
CA GLN A 406 17.38 -17.55 -10.61
C GLN A 406 18.22 -16.34 -11.02
N HIS A 407 17.63 -15.38 -11.73
CA HIS A 407 18.30 -14.24 -12.33
C HIS A 407 17.89 -12.91 -11.71
N LEU A 408 16.81 -12.86 -10.92
CA LEU A 408 16.31 -11.65 -10.27
C LEU A 408 16.54 -11.68 -8.75
N THR A 409 16.87 -10.53 -8.19
CA THR A 409 17.06 -10.38 -6.73
C THR A 409 15.72 -10.42 -5.98
N ASP A 410 14.69 -9.80 -6.56
CA ASP A 410 13.40 -9.56 -5.91
C ASP A 410 12.29 -10.56 -6.31
N GLY A 411 12.58 -11.44 -7.26
CA GLY A 411 11.62 -12.38 -7.83
C GLY A 411 10.59 -11.73 -8.77
N ALA A 412 9.85 -12.57 -9.50
CA ALA A 412 8.75 -12.14 -10.38
C ALA A 412 7.74 -13.29 -10.58
N VAL A 413 6.50 -12.95 -10.94
CA VAL A 413 5.51 -13.96 -11.36
C VAL A 413 5.54 -14.17 -12.86
N GLY A 414 5.62 -13.08 -13.62
CA GLY A 414 5.49 -13.09 -15.07
C GLY A 414 4.04 -13.06 -15.54
N ARG A 415 3.78 -12.35 -16.65
CA ARG A 415 2.42 -12.04 -17.13
C ARG A 415 1.61 -13.29 -17.47
N SER A 416 2.17 -14.25 -18.22
CA SER A 416 1.45 -15.47 -18.62
C SER A 416 1.00 -16.26 -17.40
N ARG A 417 1.96 -16.52 -16.49
CA ARG A 417 1.73 -17.26 -15.25
C ARG A 417 0.71 -16.58 -14.35
N MET A 418 0.79 -15.25 -14.21
CA MET A 418 -0.21 -14.47 -13.47
C MET A 418 -1.63 -14.68 -14.03
N TYR A 419 -1.80 -14.63 -15.37
CA TYR A 419 -3.10 -14.88 -15.99
C TYR A 419 -3.57 -16.32 -15.87
N GLU A 420 -2.67 -17.30 -15.97
CA GLU A 420 -2.97 -18.72 -15.75
C GLU A 420 -3.46 -18.99 -14.33
N ILE A 421 -2.83 -18.35 -13.33
CA ILE A 421 -3.27 -18.43 -11.92
C ILE A 421 -4.64 -17.78 -11.73
N CYS A 422 -4.87 -16.60 -12.31
CA CYS A 422 -6.19 -15.95 -12.27
C CYS A 422 -7.26 -16.84 -12.91
N LYS A 423 -6.95 -17.43 -14.07
CA LYS A 423 -7.84 -18.36 -14.79
C LYS A 423 -8.18 -19.59 -13.94
N TYR A 424 -7.18 -20.19 -13.28
CA TYR A 424 -7.35 -21.34 -12.39
C TYR A 424 -8.40 -21.10 -11.27
N PHE A 425 -8.47 -19.88 -10.73
CA PHE A 425 -9.47 -19.53 -9.72
C PHE A 425 -10.80 -19.05 -10.32
N LYS A 426 -10.77 -18.36 -11.46
CA LYS A 426 -11.96 -17.76 -12.09
C LYS A 426 -12.93 -18.79 -12.68
N GLU A 427 -12.40 -19.83 -13.32
CA GLU A 427 -13.17 -20.76 -14.17
C GLU A 427 -14.09 -21.75 -13.43
N THR A 428 -14.26 -21.62 -12.11
CA THR A 428 -15.06 -22.56 -11.33
C THR A 428 -16.28 -21.93 -10.68
N ASN A 429 -17.32 -22.75 -10.60
CA ASN A 429 -18.62 -22.41 -10.02
C ASN A 429 -18.81 -23.06 -8.63
N ASP A 430 -17.76 -23.66 -8.06
CA ASP A 430 -17.81 -24.22 -6.71
C ASP A 430 -17.67 -23.12 -5.64
N LYS A 431 -18.31 -23.32 -4.48
CA LYS A 431 -18.26 -22.39 -3.34
C LYS A 431 -16.98 -22.54 -2.49
N LYS A 432 -15.87 -22.96 -3.09
CA LYS A 432 -14.62 -23.19 -2.37
C LYS A 432 -13.94 -21.88 -2.01
N LEU A 433 -13.23 -21.87 -0.88
CA LEU A 433 -12.32 -20.80 -0.52
C LEU A 433 -11.05 -20.92 -1.37
N ASN A 434 -10.85 -19.94 -2.25
CA ASN A 434 -9.68 -19.83 -3.10
C ASN A 434 -8.54 -19.08 -2.39
N ILE A 435 -7.40 -19.76 -2.26
CA ILE A 435 -6.24 -19.30 -1.50
C ILE A 435 -5.01 -19.34 -2.42
N LEU A 436 -4.26 -18.25 -2.46
CA LEU A 436 -2.93 -18.22 -3.04
C LEU A 436 -1.90 -18.24 -1.90
N ALA A 437 -0.86 -19.06 -2.00
CA ALA A 437 0.26 -19.03 -1.06
C ALA A 437 1.53 -18.66 -1.83
N CYS A 438 2.39 -17.81 -1.27
CA CYS A 438 3.61 -17.34 -1.92
C CYS A 438 4.68 -17.02 -0.87
N ASN A 439 5.95 -17.32 -1.12
CA ASN A 439 7.01 -16.85 -0.22
C ASN A 439 7.37 -15.36 -0.40
N HIS A 440 7.03 -14.73 -1.53
CA HIS A 440 7.35 -13.31 -1.78
C HIS A 440 6.24 -12.38 -1.34
N ARG A 441 6.63 -11.14 -1.00
CA ARG A 441 5.70 -10.07 -0.61
C ARG A 441 5.24 -9.28 -1.83
N PHE A 442 4.00 -8.83 -1.79
CA PHE A 442 3.42 -7.93 -2.80
C PHE A 442 3.34 -6.47 -2.32
N LEU A 443 3.50 -6.23 -1.02
CA LEU A 443 3.36 -4.92 -0.38
C LEU A 443 4.57 -4.63 0.50
N PRO A 444 4.81 -3.34 0.82
CA PRO A 444 5.72 -3.00 1.90
C PRO A 444 5.22 -3.59 3.23
N SER A 445 6.14 -3.94 4.12
CA SER A 445 5.82 -4.40 5.47
C SER A 445 6.29 -3.37 6.50
N PRO A 446 5.54 -3.18 7.59
CA PRO A 446 5.99 -2.30 8.67
C PRO A 446 7.34 -2.75 9.24
N LYS A 447 8.10 -1.77 9.74
CA LYS A 447 9.42 -1.91 10.40
C LYS A 447 10.51 -2.51 9.53
N LEU A 448 10.26 -2.62 8.23
CA LEU A 448 11.17 -3.17 7.25
C LEU A 448 11.39 -2.12 6.18
N ILE A 449 12.67 -1.87 5.86
CA ILE A 449 13.04 -1.08 4.70
C ILE A 449 12.46 -1.78 3.46
N PHE A 450 11.99 -1.00 2.50
CA PHE A 450 11.52 -1.47 1.19
C PHE A 450 12.64 -2.21 0.45
N GLU A 451 12.85 -3.49 0.77
CA GLU A 451 13.99 -4.25 0.22
C GLU A 451 13.60 -5.51 -0.54
N THR A 452 12.33 -5.95 -0.58
CA THR A 452 11.99 -7.22 -1.25
C THR A 452 10.51 -7.34 -1.66
N ILE A 453 10.07 -6.52 -2.62
CA ILE A 453 8.78 -6.71 -3.30
C ILE A 453 9.06 -7.19 -4.72
N LEU A 454 8.22 -8.09 -5.24
CA LEU A 454 8.33 -8.58 -6.62
C LEU A 454 8.51 -7.45 -7.64
N GLU A 455 9.36 -7.71 -8.64
CA GLU A 455 9.62 -6.80 -9.75
C GLU A 455 8.35 -6.41 -10.52
N ASP A 456 7.35 -7.29 -10.60
CA ASP A 456 6.07 -7.07 -11.29
C ASP A 456 4.87 -6.88 -10.35
N SER A 457 5.14 -6.54 -9.08
CA SER A 457 4.15 -6.44 -8.00
C SER A 457 2.95 -5.55 -8.30
N GLY A 458 3.10 -4.45 -9.03
CA GLY A 458 1.97 -3.59 -9.40
C GLY A 458 0.90 -4.35 -10.21
N SER A 459 1.34 -5.19 -11.16
CA SER A 459 0.40 -6.02 -11.96
C SER A 459 -0.12 -7.21 -11.15
N VAL A 460 0.76 -7.84 -10.37
CA VAL A 460 0.43 -8.99 -9.52
C VAL A 460 -0.62 -8.61 -8.48
N LEU A 461 -0.37 -7.55 -7.71
CA LEU A 461 -1.29 -7.05 -6.68
C LEU A 461 -2.64 -6.74 -7.29
N LYS A 462 -2.69 -5.96 -8.39
CA LYS A 462 -3.97 -5.60 -9.03
C LYS A 462 -4.78 -6.80 -9.49
N ASN A 463 -4.13 -7.82 -10.07
CA ASN A 463 -4.84 -8.98 -10.58
C ASN A 463 -5.25 -9.93 -9.45
N PHE A 464 -4.37 -10.15 -8.47
CA PHE A 464 -4.66 -11.10 -7.40
C PHE A 464 -5.63 -10.55 -6.36
N THR A 465 -5.82 -9.24 -6.27
CA THR A 465 -6.84 -8.64 -5.40
C THR A 465 -8.14 -8.26 -6.12
N ASN A 466 -8.21 -8.47 -7.44
CA ASN A 466 -9.42 -8.21 -8.21
C ASN A 466 -10.50 -9.25 -7.87
N ARG A 467 -11.68 -8.76 -7.45
CA ARG A 467 -12.87 -9.56 -7.15
C ARG A 467 -13.21 -10.59 -8.23
N GLU A 468 -13.06 -10.24 -9.49
CA GLU A 468 -13.39 -11.12 -10.63
C GLU A 468 -12.51 -12.38 -10.70
N ASN A 469 -11.30 -12.31 -10.14
CA ASN A 469 -10.37 -13.44 -10.12
C ASN A 469 -10.60 -14.36 -8.91
N LYS A 470 -11.55 -14.00 -8.02
CA LYS A 470 -12.06 -14.84 -6.93
C LYS A 470 -10.99 -15.35 -5.95
N ILE A 471 -9.81 -14.75 -5.88
CA ILE A 471 -8.83 -15.05 -4.82
C ILE A 471 -9.29 -14.33 -3.56
N LYS A 472 -9.46 -15.05 -2.45
CA LYS A 472 -9.98 -14.48 -1.20
C LYS A 472 -8.92 -14.35 -0.12
N LEU A 473 -7.91 -15.21 -0.15
CA LEU A 473 -6.84 -15.20 0.84
C LEU A 473 -5.49 -15.37 0.14
N ILE A 474 -4.52 -14.54 0.50
CA ILE A 474 -3.14 -14.66 0.06
C ILE A 474 -2.26 -14.84 1.29
N LEU A 475 -1.56 -15.97 1.36
CA LEU A 475 -0.61 -16.31 2.42
C LEU A 475 0.79 -15.97 1.95
N MET A 476 1.46 -15.06 2.66
CA MET A 476 2.79 -14.59 2.29
C MET A 476 3.85 -14.85 3.35
N GLY A 477 4.99 -15.36 2.90
CA GLY A 477 6.21 -15.51 3.68
C GLY A 477 7.22 -14.36 3.46
N ARG A 478 8.40 -14.49 4.09
CA ARG A 478 9.59 -13.59 4.05
C ARG A 478 9.55 -12.40 5.01
N ASN A 479 10.70 -12.18 5.66
CA ASN A 479 11.00 -11.19 6.70
C ASN A 479 10.35 -11.39 8.08
N ASN A 480 9.39 -12.30 8.25
CA ASN A 480 9.06 -12.90 9.57
C ASN A 480 8.47 -11.93 10.59
N SER A 481 7.53 -11.11 10.13
CA SER A 481 6.64 -10.33 10.97
C SER A 481 5.21 -10.73 10.69
N SER A 482 4.43 -11.01 11.73
CA SER A 482 3.02 -11.33 11.57
C SER A 482 2.19 -10.06 11.45
N TYR A 483 1.42 -9.96 10.37
CA TYR A 483 0.40 -8.92 10.19
C TYR A 483 -0.64 -9.38 9.18
N SER A 484 -1.81 -8.74 9.18
CA SER A 484 -2.85 -8.96 8.18
C SER A 484 -3.37 -7.66 7.63
N LEU A 485 -3.73 -7.69 6.35
CA LEU A 485 -4.27 -6.54 5.64
C LEU A 485 -5.24 -7.04 4.57
N GLN A 486 -6.35 -6.37 4.37
CA GLN A 486 -7.22 -6.59 3.22
C GLN A 486 -6.95 -5.52 2.17
N ILE A 487 -6.71 -5.94 0.93
CA ILE A 487 -6.69 -5.06 -0.23
C ILE A 487 -7.86 -5.47 -1.12
N GLU A 488 -8.73 -4.51 -1.42
CA GLU A 488 -10.00 -4.75 -2.13
C GLU A 488 -10.76 -5.92 -1.47
N ASP A 489 -11.02 -7.00 -2.20
CA ASP A 489 -11.79 -8.15 -1.69
C ASP A 489 -10.92 -9.30 -1.18
N THR A 490 -9.61 -9.09 -1.01
CA THR A 490 -8.64 -10.15 -0.69
C THR A 490 -7.90 -9.86 0.60
N VAL A 491 -7.90 -10.83 1.51
CA VAL A 491 -7.13 -10.79 2.76
C VAL A 491 -5.73 -11.30 2.51
N LEU A 492 -4.73 -10.55 2.96
CA LEU A 492 -3.31 -10.86 2.90
C LEU A 492 -2.88 -11.21 4.33
N SER A 493 -2.36 -12.41 4.53
CA SER A 493 -1.80 -12.86 5.82
C SER A 493 -0.30 -13.01 5.67
N TYR A 494 0.45 -12.30 6.49
CA TYR A 494 1.91 -12.43 6.60
C TYR A 494 2.23 -13.12 7.91
N CYS A 495 3.10 -14.12 7.88
CA CYS A 495 3.45 -14.92 9.04
C CYS A 495 4.84 -14.56 9.60
N GLY A 496 4.97 -14.63 10.93
CA GLY A 496 6.24 -14.68 11.65
C GLY A 496 7.07 -15.93 11.35
N SER A 497 8.26 -16.02 11.97
CA SER A 497 9.08 -17.23 11.89
C SER A 497 8.51 -18.28 12.85
N PHE A 498 8.29 -19.49 12.34
CA PHE A 498 7.80 -20.60 13.13
C PHE A 498 8.91 -21.20 14.00
N CYS A 499 10.12 -21.31 13.46
CA CYS A 499 11.30 -21.81 14.16
C CYS A 499 12.53 -21.30 13.41
N SER A 500 13.37 -20.44 14.00
CA SER A 500 14.72 -20.18 13.47
C SER A 500 15.51 -19.26 14.40
N GLN A 501 16.77 -19.61 14.66
CA GLN A 501 17.66 -18.78 15.48
C GLN A 501 18.01 -17.43 14.84
N ASN A 502 17.95 -17.30 13.52
CA ASN A 502 18.44 -16.11 12.78
C ASN A 502 17.37 -15.04 12.54
N VAL A 503 16.12 -15.29 12.93
CA VAL A 503 14.99 -14.70 12.22
C VAL A 503 13.90 -14.25 13.17
N VAL A 504 14.19 -13.23 13.98
CA VAL A 504 13.22 -12.72 14.95
C VAL A 504 13.20 -11.19 14.93
N ILE A 505 12.18 -10.62 14.27
CA ILE A 505 11.89 -9.17 14.36
C ILE A 505 11.16 -8.86 15.69
N SER A 506 10.41 -9.82 16.22
CA SER A 506 9.49 -9.67 17.35
C SER A 506 9.91 -10.35 18.66
N ASN A 507 11.16 -10.80 18.78
CA ASN A 507 11.69 -11.60 19.91
C ASN A 507 10.91 -12.89 20.28
N HIS A 508 10.04 -13.42 19.42
CA HIS A 508 9.36 -14.71 19.63
C HIS A 508 9.06 -15.44 18.32
N HIS A 509 8.78 -16.73 18.41
CA HIS A 509 8.32 -17.55 17.29
C HIS A 509 6.80 -17.63 17.24
N SER A 510 6.25 -17.67 16.03
CA SER A 510 4.81 -17.69 15.84
C SER A 510 4.34 -18.38 14.56
N PHE A 511 3.07 -18.74 14.56
CA PHE A 511 2.31 -19.10 13.36
C PHE A 511 1.00 -18.34 13.33
N ASN A 512 0.44 -18.19 12.14
CA ASN A 512 -0.88 -17.60 11.99
C ASN A 512 -1.97 -18.67 11.98
N VAL A 513 -3.04 -18.43 12.74
CA VAL A 513 -4.28 -19.22 12.71
C VAL A 513 -5.33 -18.43 11.95
N ILE A 514 -5.85 -18.99 10.87
CA ILE A 514 -6.84 -18.33 10.02
C ILE A 514 -8.15 -19.10 10.10
N LYS A 515 -9.20 -18.42 10.54
CA LYS A 515 -10.53 -18.99 10.71
C LYS A 515 -11.51 -18.32 9.77
N THR A 516 -12.21 -19.10 8.96
CA THR A 516 -13.27 -18.58 8.07
C THR A 516 -14.63 -19.11 8.48
N TYR A 517 -15.69 -18.32 8.28
CA TYR A 517 -17.05 -18.60 8.73
C TYR A 517 -18.05 -18.51 7.56
N GLU A 518 -19.21 -19.17 7.70
CA GLU A 518 -20.24 -19.21 6.62
C GLU A 518 -20.80 -17.84 6.25
N ASN A 519 -20.77 -16.90 7.18
CA ASN A 519 -21.26 -15.53 6.98
C ASN A 519 -20.25 -14.61 6.25
N GLY A 520 -19.16 -15.16 5.72
CA GLY A 520 -18.15 -14.40 4.98
C GLY A 520 -17.06 -13.76 5.85
N LEU A 521 -17.08 -14.01 7.17
CA LEU A 521 -16.04 -13.52 8.07
C LEU A 521 -14.76 -14.37 7.95
N THR A 522 -13.61 -13.69 7.91
CA THR A 522 -12.27 -14.25 8.05
C THR A 522 -11.59 -13.58 9.24
N GLN A 523 -11.08 -14.37 10.18
CA GLN A 523 -10.25 -13.89 11.28
C GLN A 523 -8.84 -14.43 11.13
N VAL A 524 -7.85 -13.55 11.33
CA VAL A 524 -6.43 -13.92 11.34
C VAL A 524 -5.88 -13.66 12.73
N TYR A 525 -5.25 -14.66 13.32
CA TYR A 525 -4.58 -14.56 14.62
C TYR A 525 -3.10 -14.89 14.46
N GLU A 526 -2.24 -14.21 15.21
CA GLU A 526 -0.88 -14.64 15.50
C GLU A 526 -0.90 -15.48 16.78
N HIS A 527 -0.31 -16.67 16.76
CA HIS A 527 -0.10 -17.51 17.94
C HIS A 527 1.40 -17.55 18.27
N CYS A 528 1.77 -17.06 19.44
CA CYS A 528 3.16 -17.11 19.93
C CYS A 528 3.43 -18.44 20.63
N ILE A 529 4.47 -19.14 20.19
CA ILE A 529 4.78 -20.51 20.63
C ILE A 529 5.25 -20.52 22.10
N GLU A 530 6.18 -19.63 22.44
CA GLU A 530 6.82 -19.58 23.77
C GLU A 530 5.84 -19.20 24.87
N THR A 531 4.91 -18.30 24.58
CA THR A 531 3.92 -17.82 25.56
C THR A 531 2.60 -18.58 25.49
N ASN A 532 2.40 -19.42 24.46
CA ASN A 532 1.14 -20.08 24.14
C ASN A 532 -0.05 -19.10 24.15
N SER A 533 0.17 -17.89 23.64
CA SER A 533 -0.81 -16.81 23.60
C SER A 533 -1.23 -16.51 22.17
N SER A 534 -2.43 -15.96 21.98
CA SER A 534 -2.94 -15.59 20.66
C SER A 534 -3.37 -14.14 20.62
N LYS A 535 -2.97 -13.44 19.56
CA LYS A 535 -3.33 -12.05 19.26
C LYS A 535 -4.13 -12.00 17.97
N LEU A 536 -5.28 -11.32 17.98
CA LEU A 536 -6.06 -11.05 16.77
C LEU A 536 -5.30 -10.02 15.91
N LEU A 537 -5.00 -10.38 14.67
CA LEU A 537 -4.37 -9.49 13.69
C LEU A 537 -5.39 -8.71 12.86
N GLY A 538 -6.59 -9.27 12.64
CA GLY A 538 -7.66 -8.60 11.90
C GLY A 538 -8.91 -9.46 11.70
N GLN A 539 -10.03 -8.77 11.43
CA GLN A 539 -11.32 -9.37 11.08
C GLN A 539 -11.83 -8.76 9.77
N PHE A 540 -12.11 -9.62 8.79
CA PHE A 540 -12.40 -9.19 7.43
C PHE A 540 -13.70 -9.83 6.95
N TRP A 541 -14.58 -9.04 6.36
CA TRP A 541 -15.85 -9.51 5.81
C TRP A 541 -15.74 -9.51 4.28
N GLN A 542 -15.90 -10.68 3.65
CA GLN A 542 -15.57 -10.91 2.22
C GLN A 542 -16.69 -11.53 1.39
#